data_AF-A0A9P0PT95-F1
#
_entry.id   AF-A0A9P0PT95-F1
#
_cell.length_a   1.000
_cell.length_b   1.000
_cell.length_c   1.000
_cell.angle_alpha   90.00
_cell.angle_beta   90.00
_cell.angle_gamma   90.00
#
_symmetry.space_group_name_H-M   'P 1'
#
loop_
_entity.id
_entity.type
_entity.pdbx_description
1 polymer ?
#
loop_
_entity_poly.entity_id
_entity_poly.type
_entity_poly.pdbx_seq_one_letter_code
_entity_poly.pdbx_strand_id
1 'polypeptide(L)'
;MMQRRIEEKLKSLHQIRFHVSGKEYTVNTADVTPEMTLNTYLREKSNLTGTKRMCLEGGCGTCIVAVEEHVNGKRNVFAVNSCLVSILSCHGWKIHTVEGIGGPLQGFHPVQTALAQGNGTQCGFCSPGMVMNMYALMEGNGSQLTERTVENSFGGVLCRCTGYRPIVQSFRSLVKKEKDGINDIEDLKLCKIDGKCKTNCEHKCKQENYYHAFQQSKWMKVHNISDLMDILISAEDARYQLVGGNTARGVYYITNPPQLYVDITSVKEVTTTYVDSSSLILGANTTLNRTVEIFNNAANEYPGFLYLRDMAQHILLVATVPIRNIGTIAGNLMIKHTHNEFPSDIFLIMETFKATLSIVDTNEEEILCSPEDFLRINMFKKVIKHIILKPIDKTYQWITYKIMPRAQNAHADVNAGFLFKLSPNYVVESPRIVFGGISATFVHASKTEELFKGKKLFDNKVLQQAFESLNKEIQPTWELPDATPTYRKYLAIALFYKFVLNKCPKELLTSSRLSSGGTLLQRPLSTAIQEFGTTPRNYPLSEPIPKVEALAQTSGQAEYCADLPNLPNQTFGAFVTATAVANSQLGQIDPSEALVSLPCR
;
A
#
# COMPACT_ATOMS: atom_id res chain seq x y z
N MET A 1 -14.40 36.38 -8.88
CA MET A 1 -14.01 37.06 -7.61
C MET A 1 -13.45 36.08 -6.57
N MET A 2 -14.03 34.87 -6.42
CA MET A 2 -13.59 33.88 -5.42
C MET A 2 -12.24 33.19 -5.75
N GLN A 3 -11.93 32.95 -7.03
CA GLN A 3 -10.65 32.39 -7.48
C GLN A 3 -9.44 33.30 -7.17
N ARG A 4 -9.61 34.64 -7.25
CA ARG A 4 -8.59 35.63 -6.84
C ARG A 4 -8.31 35.58 -5.33
N ARG A 5 -9.33 35.37 -4.49
CA ARG A 5 -9.17 35.30 -3.03
C ARG A 5 -8.33 34.12 -2.55
N ILE A 6 -8.34 33.00 -3.26
CA ILE A 6 -7.55 31.82 -2.89
C ILE A 6 -6.10 31.97 -3.34
N GLU A 7 -5.88 32.55 -4.52
CA GLU A 7 -4.53 32.92 -4.98
C GLU A 7 -3.89 34.01 -4.10
N GLU A 8 -4.69 34.83 -3.42
CA GLU A 8 -4.24 35.77 -2.38
C GLU A 8 -3.93 35.08 -1.04
N LYS A 9 -4.62 33.97 -0.68
CA LYS A 9 -4.37 33.19 0.54
C LYS A 9 -3.18 32.22 0.42
N LEU A 10 -2.93 31.69 -0.78
CA LEU A 10 -1.90 30.69 -1.03
C LEU A 10 -0.63 31.33 -1.60
N LYS A 11 0.52 30.93 -1.09
CA LYS A 11 1.80 31.35 -1.66
C LYS A 11 2.04 30.66 -3.00
N SER A 12 2.19 31.43 -4.08
CA SER A 12 2.66 30.89 -5.36
C SER A 12 4.11 30.42 -5.20
N LEU A 13 4.36 29.15 -5.50
CA LEU A 13 5.70 28.58 -5.61
C LEU A 13 5.95 28.14 -7.04
N HIS A 14 7.04 28.64 -7.62
CA HIS A 14 7.48 28.22 -8.96
C HIS A 14 8.53 27.11 -8.89
N GLN A 15 8.88 26.65 -7.69
CA GLN A 15 9.93 25.67 -7.44
C GLN A 15 9.58 24.68 -6.35
N ILE A 16 10.03 23.44 -6.52
CA ILE A 16 9.97 22.37 -5.52
C ILE A 16 11.39 22.06 -5.06
N ARG A 17 11.57 21.92 -3.75
CA ARG A 17 12.87 21.60 -3.14
C ARG A 17 12.78 20.32 -2.34
N PHE A 18 13.71 19.42 -2.54
CA PHE A 18 13.84 18.16 -1.80
C PHE A 18 15.29 17.69 -1.82
N HIS A 19 15.61 16.71 -1.00
CA HIS A 19 16.94 16.14 -0.94
C HIS A 19 16.94 14.74 -1.54
N VAL A 20 17.96 14.43 -2.34
CA VAL A 20 18.26 13.06 -2.78
C VAL A 20 19.67 12.75 -2.32
N SER A 21 19.79 11.78 -1.42
CA SER A 21 21.08 11.24 -0.95
C SER A 21 22.02 12.34 -0.44
N GLY A 22 21.47 13.29 0.33
CA GLY A 22 22.20 14.42 0.93
C GLY A 22 22.37 15.65 0.03
N LYS A 23 22.07 15.55 -1.26
CA LYS A 23 22.11 16.68 -2.20
C LYS A 23 20.72 17.32 -2.35
N GLU A 24 20.64 18.64 -2.25
CA GLU A 24 19.40 19.37 -2.54
C GLU A 24 19.15 19.46 -4.05
N TYR A 25 17.90 19.23 -4.45
CA TYR A 25 17.39 19.39 -5.80
C TYR A 25 16.32 20.47 -5.79
N THR A 26 16.47 21.45 -6.69
CA THR A 26 15.47 22.49 -6.95
C THR A 26 14.90 22.28 -8.34
N VAL A 27 13.58 22.15 -8.43
CA VAL A 27 12.86 21.81 -9.66
C VAL A 27 11.89 22.92 -9.99
N ASN A 28 12.02 23.57 -11.16
CA ASN A 28 11.05 24.57 -11.57
C ASN A 28 9.78 23.89 -12.09
N THR A 29 8.62 24.51 -11.82
CA THR A 29 7.33 24.01 -12.32
C THR A 29 7.23 24.05 -13.84
N ALA A 30 8.08 24.83 -14.52
CA ALA A 30 8.18 24.85 -15.98
C ALA A 30 8.84 23.57 -16.56
N ASP A 31 9.61 22.84 -15.76
CA ASP A 31 10.41 21.70 -16.21
C ASP A 31 9.72 20.34 -15.96
N VAL A 32 8.55 20.36 -15.31
CA VAL A 32 7.81 19.17 -14.86
C VAL A 32 6.31 19.34 -15.05
N THR A 33 5.58 18.22 -15.01
CA THR A 33 4.11 18.20 -14.98
C THR A 33 3.62 17.51 -13.70
N PRO A 34 2.35 17.71 -13.29
CA PRO A 34 1.79 16.99 -12.14
C PRO A 34 1.85 15.46 -12.25
N GLU A 35 1.84 14.95 -13.47
CA GLU A 35 1.89 13.51 -13.78
C GLU A 35 3.30 12.93 -13.71
N MET A 36 4.34 13.78 -13.71
CA MET A 36 5.73 13.34 -13.65
C MET A 36 6.00 12.65 -12.31
N THR A 37 6.46 11.40 -12.41
CA THR A 37 6.77 10.58 -11.24
C THR A 37 8.17 10.86 -10.71
N LEU A 38 8.40 10.62 -9.42
CA LEU A 38 9.73 10.67 -8.83
C LEU A 38 10.70 9.74 -9.58
N ASN A 39 10.26 8.56 -10.00
CA ASN A 39 11.09 7.63 -10.78
C ASN A 39 11.55 8.25 -12.11
N THR A 40 10.62 8.84 -12.86
CA THR A 40 10.90 9.53 -14.13
C THR A 40 11.90 10.66 -13.90
N TYR A 41 11.66 11.50 -12.89
CA TYR A 41 12.54 12.62 -12.57
C TYR A 41 13.97 12.14 -12.21
N LEU A 42 14.11 11.16 -11.30
CA LEU A 42 15.41 10.63 -10.90
C LEU A 42 16.22 10.12 -12.10
N ARG A 43 15.57 9.39 -13.01
CA ARG A 43 16.24 8.78 -14.16
C ARG A 43 16.55 9.78 -15.27
N GLU A 44 15.56 10.57 -15.67
CA GLU A 44 15.62 11.37 -16.90
C GLU A 44 16.09 12.81 -16.68
N LYS A 45 15.95 13.35 -15.46
CA LYS A 45 16.39 14.72 -15.13
C LYS A 45 17.62 14.73 -14.22
N SER A 46 17.72 13.76 -13.30
CA SER A 46 18.86 13.67 -12.36
C SER A 46 19.94 12.67 -12.77
N ASN A 47 19.74 11.88 -13.83
CA ASN A 47 20.63 10.81 -14.29
C ASN A 47 20.99 9.78 -13.19
N LEU A 48 20.08 9.57 -12.24
CA LEU A 48 20.18 8.54 -11.19
C LEU A 48 19.40 7.30 -11.64
N THR A 49 20.06 6.45 -12.41
CA THR A 49 19.44 5.33 -13.14
C THR A 49 19.46 3.99 -12.39
N GLY A 50 20.05 3.93 -11.20
CA GLY A 50 20.06 2.76 -10.33
C GLY A 50 18.66 2.37 -9.87
N THR A 51 17.78 3.35 -9.64
CA THR A 51 16.35 3.09 -9.40
C THR A 51 15.66 2.73 -10.72
N LYS A 52 15.17 1.49 -10.85
CA LYS A 52 14.72 0.94 -12.14
C LYS A 52 13.22 1.17 -12.41
N ARG A 53 12.86 1.27 -13.69
CA ARG A 53 11.49 1.42 -14.19
C ARG A 53 11.02 0.13 -14.87
N MET A 54 9.87 -0.44 -14.45
CA MET A 54 9.31 -1.67 -15.04
C MET A 54 7.79 -1.63 -15.15
N CYS A 55 7.05 -2.01 -14.09
CA CYS A 55 5.60 -2.17 -14.15
C CYS A 55 4.80 -0.86 -14.10
N LEU A 56 5.36 0.21 -13.53
CA LEU A 56 4.70 1.50 -13.29
C LEU A 56 3.42 1.50 -12.41
N GLU A 57 3.03 0.35 -11.89
CA GLU A 57 1.83 0.14 -11.08
C GLU A 57 2.13 -0.17 -9.59
N GLY A 58 3.41 -0.13 -9.20
CA GLY A 58 3.84 -0.43 -7.82
C GLY A 58 3.88 -1.92 -7.45
N GLY A 59 3.55 -2.81 -8.39
CA GLY A 59 3.52 -4.26 -8.16
C GLY A 59 4.89 -4.97 -8.17
N CYS A 60 5.90 -4.44 -8.87
CA CYS A 60 7.20 -5.14 -9.03
C CYS A 60 8.29 -4.75 -8.01
N GLY A 61 8.20 -3.58 -7.39
CA GLY A 61 9.18 -3.10 -6.40
C GLY A 61 10.56 -2.66 -6.92
N THR A 62 10.84 -2.72 -8.23
CA THR A 62 12.17 -2.33 -8.77
C THR A 62 12.48 -0.84 -8.63
N CYS A 63 11.44 -0.03 -8.46
CA CYS A 63 11.50 1.43 -8.33
C CYS A 63 11.53 1.93 -6.88
N ILE A 64 11.76 1.05 -5.91
CA ILE A 64 11.73 1.43 -4.49
C ILE A 64 12.86 2.39 -4.16
N VAL A 65 12.50 3.48 -3.48
CA VAL A 65 13.42 4.41 -2.80
C VAL A 65 12.99 4.52 -1.34
N ALA A 66 13.88 4.99 -0.46
CA ALA A 66 13.53 5.25 0.93
C ALA A 66 13.29 6.74 1.17
N VAL A 67 12.30 7.07 1.97
CA VAL A 67 11.97 8.44 2.38
C VAL A 67 12.23 8.54 3.88
N GLU A 68 12.93 9.60 4.27
CA GLU A 68 13.20 9.96 5.64
C GLU A 68 12.36 11.18 6.03
N GLU A 69 11.62 11.04 7.11
CA GLU A 69 10.86 12.11 7.74
C GLU A 69 11.21 12.20 9.23
N HIS A 70 10.87 13.32 9.85
CA HIS A 70 11.01 13.51 11.29
C HIS A 70 9.63 13.77 11.89
N VAL A 71 9.10 12.78 12.60
CA VAL A 71 7.80 12.87 13.27
C VAL A 71 8.04 12.98 14.77
N ASN A 72 7.59 14.07 15.39
CA ASN A 72 7.78 14.33 16.83
C ASN A 72 9.25 14.21 17.28
N GLY A 73 10.18 14.70 16.46
CA GLY A 73 11.62 14.64 16.71
C GLY A 73 12.25 13.25 16.54
N LYS A 74 11.47 12.23 16.19
CA LYS A 74 11.98 10.88 15.86
C LYS A 74 12.17 10.75 14.36
N ARG A 75 13.34 10.28 13.96
CA ARG A 75 13.65 9.90 12.58
C ARG A 75 12.81 8.67 12.21
N ASN A 76 12.06 8.76 11.13
CA ASN A 76 11.29 7.67 10.54
C ASN A 76 11.76 7.47 9.10
N VAL A 77 12.06 6.23 8.71
CA VAL A 77 12.50 5.89 7.36
C VAL A 77 11.62 4.77 6.82
N PHE A 78 11.04 4.99 5.65
CA PHE A 78 10.11 4.04 5.04
C PHE A 78 10.29 3.95 3.52
N ALA A 79 9.94 2.81 2.94
CA ALA A 79 10.05 2.57 1.50
C ALA A 79 8.83 3.13 0.75
N VAL A 80 9.04 3.64 -0.46
CA VAL A 80 7.96 4.05 -1.39
C VAL A 80 8.26 3.55 -2.82
N ASN A 81 7.21 3.27 -3.60
CA ASN A 81 7.35 3.04 -5.03
C ASN A 81 7.46 4.39 -5.77
N SER A 82 8.68 4.79 -6.15
CA SER A 82 8.91 6.09 -6.81
C SER A 82 8.14 6.29 -8.12
N CYS A 83 7.66 5.22 -8.76
CA CYS A 83 6.84 5.30 -9.97
C CYS A 83 5.39 5.76 -9.72
N LEU A 84 4.91 5.76 -8.48
CA LEU A 84 3.57 6.23 -8.12
C LEU A 84 3.60 7.57 -7.37
N VAL A 85 4.76 7.97 -6.85
CA VAL A 85 4.94 9.25 -6.17
C VAL A 85 5.07 10.36 -7.21
N SER A 86 4.21 11.38 -7.14
CA SER A 86 4.39 12.60 -7.94
C SER A 86 5.60 13.39 -7.42
N ILE A 87 6.39 13.96 -8.32
CA ILE A 87 7.51 14.83 -7.93
C ILE A 87 7.02 16.05 -7.13
N LEU A 88 5.77 16.48 -7.34
CA LEU A 88 5.16 17.60 -6.63
C LEU A 88 4.87 17.29 -5.15
N SER A 89 4.64 16.03 -4.81
CA SER A 89 4.49 15.58 -3.42
C SER A 89 5.81 15.53 -2.65
N CYS A 90 6.95 15.61 -3.35
CA CYS A 90 8.27 15.43 -2.73
C CYS A 90 8.79 16.70 -2.03
N HIS A 91 8.07 17.82 -2.07
CA HIS A 91 8.53 19.07 -1.44
C HIS A 91 8.89 18.86 0.04
N GLY A 92 10.13 19.15 0.40
CA GLY A 92 10.68 18.96 1.75
C GLY A 92 11.09 17.52 2.09
N TRP A 93 10.91 16.54 1.20
CA TRP A 93 11.30 15.16 1.46
C TRP A 93 12.82 14.99 1.46
N LYS A 94 13.29 14.04 2.27
CA LYS A 94 14.65 13.51 2.20
C LYS A 94 14.59 12.10 1.63
N ILE A 95 15.02 11.95 0.40
CA ILE A 95 14.95 10.69 -0.36
C ILE A 95 16.34 10.06 -0.37
N HIS A 96 16.41 8.75 -0.19
CA HIS A 96 17.62 7.94 -0.33
C HIS A 96 17.43 7.00 -1.51
N THR A 97 18.40 6.96 -2.43
CA THR A 97 18.44 6.02 -3.56
C THR A 97 19.55 5.00 -3.39
N VAL A 98 19.57 3.97 -4.24
CA VAL A 98 20.57 2.89 -4.17
C VAL A 98 22.00 3.41 -4.32
N GLU A 99 22.21 4.42 -5.14
CA GLU A 99 23.50 5.09 -5.37
C GLU A 99 23.92 5.92 -4.14
N GLY A 100 22.94 6.42 -3.39
CA GLY A 100 23.15 7.29 -2.24
C GLY A 100 23.64 6.58 -0.99
N ILE A 101 23.28 5.32 -0.82
CA ILE A 101 23.61 4.58 0.40
C ILE A 101 25.02 3.97 0.36
N GLY A 102 25.61 3.79 -0.82
CA GLY A 102 26.90 3.12 -0.97
C GLY A 102 27.31 2.87 -2.41
N GLY A 103 28.62 2.79 -2.64
CA GLY A 103 29.23 2.58 -3.96
C GLY A 103 30.76 2.50 -3.90
N PRO A 104 31.46 2.33 -5.03
CA PRO A 104 32.90 2.11 -5.11
C PRO A 104 33.74 3.23 -4.49
N LEU A 105 33.27 4.48 -4.54
CA LEU A 105 34.00 5.63 -4.00
C LEU A 105 33.81 5.81 -2.49
N GLN A 106 32.60 5.53 -1.97
CA GLN A 106 32.22 5.80 -0.58
C GLN A 106 32.20 4.53 0.30
N GLY A 107 32.43 3.36 -0.28
CA GLY A 107 32.20 2.06 0.34
C GLY A 107 30.77 1.58 0.12
N PHE A 108 30.62 0.25 0.00
CA PHE A 108 29.31 -0.37 -0.16
C PHE A 108 28.61 -0.51 1.19
N HIS A 109 27.31 -0.23 1.21
CA HIS A 109 26.47 -0.41 2.38
C HIS A 109 26.35 -1.90 2.75
N PRO A 110 26.28 -2.30 4.03
CA PRO A 110 26.13 -3.70 4.43
C PRO A 110 24.99 -4.44 3.72
N VAL A 111 23.88 -3.74 3.43
CA VAL A 111 22.75 -4.30 2.67
C VAL A 111 23.12 -4.63 1.22
N GLN A 112 23.89 -3.78 0.55
CA GLN A 112 24.38 -4.02 -0.81
C GLN A 112 25.33 -5.23 -0.81
N THR A 113 26.30 -5.22 0.10
CA THR A 113 27.30 -6.28 0.25
C THR A 113 26.67 -7.63 0.57
N ALA A 114 25.72 -7.69 1.51
CA ALA A 114 25.05 -8.93 1.89
C ALA A 114 24.30 -9.56 0.72
N LEU A 115 23.57 -8.76 -0.07
CA LEU A 115 22.86 -9.24 -1.25
C LEU A 115 23.82 -9.74 -2.34
N ALA A 116 24.92 -9.00 -2.58
CA ALA A 116 25.91 -9.33 -3.58
C ALA A 116 26.67 -10.62 -3.24
N GLN A 117 27.23 -10.70 -2.02
CA GLN A 117 28.05 -11.82 -1.57
C GLN A 117 27.24 -13.10 -1.32
N GLY A 118 25.96 -12.98 -0.93
CA GLY A 118 25.10 -14.13 -0.70
C GLY A 118 24.45 -14.69 -1.96
N ASN A 119 24.95 -14.35 -3.16
CA ASN A 119 24.39 -14.78 -4.46
C ASN A 119 22.91 -14.39 -4.64
N GLY A 120 22.49 -13.29 -4.01
CA GLY A 120 21.13 -12.76 -4.07
C GLY A 120 20.83 -11.94 -5.32
N THR A 121 21.77 -11.86 -6.26
CA THR A 121 21.65 -11.14 -7.52
C THR A 121 22.10 -12.00 -8.70
N GLN A 122 21.31 -12.03 -9.77
CA GLN A 122 21.62 -12.72 -11.04
C GLN A 122 21.55 -11.74 -12.20
N CYS A 123 20.37 -11.49 -12.78
CA CYS A 123 20.23 -10.47 -13.83
C CYS A 123 20.51 -9.06 -13.30
N GLY A 124 20.23 -8.81 -12.02
CA GLY A 124 20.52 -7.57 -11.30
C GLY A 124 19.45 -6.49 -11.35
N PHE A 125 18.45 -6.62 -12.21
CA PHE A 125 17.46 -5.55 -12.45
C PHE A 125 16.57 -5.25 -11.23
N CYS A 126 16.24 -6.27 -10.43
CA CYS A 126 15.47 -6.08 -9.18
C CYS A 126 16.35 -5.74 -7.97
N SER A 127 17.67 -5.89 -8.07
CA SER A 127 18.59 -5.79 -6.93
C SER A 127 18.56 -4.42 -6.25
N PRO A 128 18.50 -3.28 -6.97
CA PRO A 128 18.31 -1.97 -6.35
C PRO A 128 17.05 -1.87 -5.49
N GLY A 129 15.91 -2.38 -5.99
CA GLY A 129 14.65 -2.39 -5.23
C GLY A 129 14.72 -3.28 -3.99
N MET A 130 15.37 -4.44 -4.09
CA MET A 130 15.62 -5.34 -2.95
C MET A 130 16.46 -4.65 -1.87
N VAL A 131 17.55 -4.00 -2.28
CA VAL A 131 18.45 -3.27 -1.39
C VAL A 131 17.71 -2.12 -0.71
N MET A 132 16.98 -1.29 -1.45
CA MET A 132 16.30 -0.12 -0.87
C MET A 132 15.13 -0.50 0.04
N ASN A 133 14.41 -1.59 -0.28
CA ASN A 133 13.38 -2.12 0.62
C ASN A 133 13.98 -2.63 1.94
N MET A 134 15.11 -3.34 1.88
CA MET A 134 15.81 -3.80 3.08
C MET A 134 16.40 -2.64 3.88
N TYR A 135 17.01 -1.66 3.20
CA TYR A 135 17.56 -0.46 3.83
C TYR A 135 16.49 0.29 4.61
N ALA A 136 15.34 0.59 3.98
CA ALA A 136 14.23 1.25 4.66
C ALA A 136 13.71 0.43 5.86
N LEU A 137 13.61 -0.90 5.71
CA LEU A 137 13.17 -1.78 6.79
C LEU A 137 14.13 -1.76 8.00
N MET A 138 15.43 -1.75 7.73
CA MET A 138 16.48 -1.74 8.76
C MET A 138 16.52 -0.38 9.48
N GLU A 139 16.47 0.72 8.72
CA GLU A 139 16.50 2.08 9.28
C GLU A 139 15.22 2.42 10.03
N GLY A 140 14.05 1.93 9.59
CA GLY A 140 12.76 2.17 10.23
C GLY A 140 12.53 1.37 11.51
N ASN A 141 13.01 0.12 11.58
CA ASN A 141 12.78 -0.76 12.75
C ASN A 141 13.94 -0.75 13.77
N GLY A 142 15.14 -0.35 13.37
CA GLY A 142 16.32 -0.36 14.25
C GLY A 142 16.56 -1.74 14.87
N SER A 143 16.65 -1.79 16.20
CA SER A 143 16.90 -3.03 16.97
C SER A 143 15.73 -4.03 16.99
N GLN A 144 14.53 -3.65 16.51
CA GLN A 144 13.34 -4.52 16.53
C GLN A 144 13.21 -5.39 15.27
N LEU A 145 14.20 -5.38 14.39
CA LEU A 145 14.20 -6.17 13.16
C LEU A 145 14.25 -7.67 13.49
N THR A 146 13.32 -8.45 12.92
CA THR A 146 13.28 -9.92 13.07
C THR A 146 13.36 -10.63 11.72
N GLU A 147 13.77 -11.91 11.69
CA GLU A 147 13.78 -12.71 10.46
C GLU A 147 12.39 -12.80 9.79
N ARG A 148 11.32 -12.81 10.59
CA ARG A 148 9.94 -12.82 10.10
C ARG A 148 9.57 -11.51 9.43
N THR A 149 9.95 -10.38 10.04
CA THR A 149 9.72 -9.06 9.45
C THR A 149 10.48 -8.90 8.13
N VAL A 150 11.72 -9.40 8.07
CA VAL A 150 12.52 -9.46 6.83
C VAL A 150 11.76 -10.25 5.75
N GLU A 151 11.39 -11.50 6.01
CA GLU A 151 10.70 -12.34 5.01
C GLU A 151 9.36 -11.75 4.55
N ASN A 152 8.58 -11.17 5.46
CA ASN A 152 7.30 -10.54 5.13
C ASN A 152 7.44 -9.25 4.31
N SER A 153 8.58 -8.54 4.39
CA SER A 153 8.80 -7.28 3.68
C SER A 153 9.02 -7.47 2.17
N PHE A 154 9.53 -8.63 1.74
CA PHE A 154 9.88 -8.87 0.33
C PHE A 154 8.74 -9.39 -0.55
N GLY A 155 7.53 -9.53 0.00
CA GLY A 155 6.32 -9.77 -0.80
C GLY A 155 6.04 -8.70 -1.86
N GLY A 156 6.66 -7.52 -1.73
CA GLY A 156 6.51 -6.38 -2.62
C GLY A 156 7.62 -6.16 -3.64
N VAL A 157 8.61 -7.04 -3.73
CA VAL A 157 9.70 -6.93 -4.71
C VAL A 157 9.81 -8.22 -5.50
N LEU A 158 9.56 -8.14 -6.81
CA LEU A 158 9.53 -9.32 -7.67
C LEU A 158 10.91 -9.66 -8.23
N CYS A 159 11.31 -10.93 -8.13
CA CYS A 159 12.53 -11.46 -8.74
C CYS A 159 12.19 -12.69 -9.57
N ARG A 160 12.63 -12.69 -10.83
CA ARG A 160 12.38 -13.80 -11.77
C ARG A 160 13.53 -14.81 -11.85
N CYS A 161 14.70 -14.47 -11.31
CA CYS A 161 15.94 -15.23 -11.53
C CYS A 161 16.36 -16.08 -10.33
N THR A 162 16.36 -15.51 -9.12
CA THR A 162 17.05 -16.10 -7.95
C THR A 162 16.25 -17.16 -7.21
N GLY A 163 14.93 -17.25 -7.45
CA GLY A 163 14.03 -18.06 -6.64
C GLY A 163 13.90 -17.60 -5.19
N TYR A 164 14.29 -16.35 -4.87
CA TYR A 164 14.23 -15.69 -3.55
C TYR A 164 15.08 -16.27 -2.42
N ARG A 165 15.39 -17.58 -2.44
CA ARG A 165 16.17 -18.25 -1.40
C ARG A 165 17.45 -17.50 -1.00
N PRO A 166 18.37 -17.14 -1.93
CA PRO A 166 19.59 -16.43 -1.55
C PRO A 166 19.33 -15.01 -1.03
N ILE A 167 18.30 -14.33 -1.55
CA ILE A 167 17.93 -12.96 -1.12
C ILE A 167 17.51 -12.93 0.35
N VAL A 168 16.58 -13.82 0.73
CA VAL A 168 16.08 -13.88 2.10
C VAL A 168 17.21 -14.29 3.05
N GLN A 169 18.04 -15.25 2.65
CA GLN A 169 19.20 -15.69 3.43
C GLN A 169 20.21 -14.55 3.65
N SER A 170 20.57 -13.81 2.60
CA SER A 170 21.43 -12.62 2.67
C SER A 170 20.90 -11.56 3.64
N PHE A 171 19.60 -11.25 3.59
CA PHE A 171 19.07 -10.19 4.44
C PHE A 171 18.81 -10.62 5.87
N ARG A 172 18.53 -11.91 6.11
CA ARG A 172 18.47 -12.45 7.48
C ARG A 172 19.82 -12.38 8.19
N SER A 173 20.95 -12.46 7.48
CA SER A 173 22.26 -12.30 8.12
C SER A 173 22.50 -10.88 8.67
N LEU A 174 21.67 -9.90 8.30
CA LEU A 174 21.70 -8.54 8.83
C LEU A 174 20.85 -8.37 10.10
N VAL A 175 20.01 -9.36 10.41
CA VAL A 175 19.26 -9.38 11.67
C VAL A 175 20.26 -9.65 12.78
N LYS A 176 20.45 -8.67 13.68
CA LYS A 176 21.25 -8.87 14.88
C LYS A 176 20.58 -9.95 15.71
N LYS A 177 21.21 -11.12 15.82
CA LYS A 177 20.87 -12.07 16.87
C LYS A 177 21.29 -11.41 18.17
N GLU A 178 20.39 -11.32 19.15
CA GLU A 178 20.81 -11.00 20.51
C GLU A 178 21.94 -11.98 20.85
N LYS A 179 23.13 -11.44 21.09
CA LYS A 179 24.12 -12.23 21.82
C LYS A 179 23.50 -12.42 23.20
N ASP A 180 23.44 -13.65 23.70
CA ASP A 180 23.20 -13.96 25.12
C ASP A 180 24.39 -13.48 25.98
N GLY A 181 24.79 -12.24 25.80
CA GLY A 181 25.89 -11.58 26.47
C GLY A 181 25.42 -10.18 26.78
N ILE A 182 25.17 -9.94 28.07
CA ILE A 182 25.17 -8.61 28.65
C ILE A 182 26.38 -7.88 28.04
N ASN A 183 26.17 -6.75 27.36
CA ASN A 183 27.29 -5.93 26.91
C ASN A 183 28.17 -5.64 28.12
N ASP A 184 29.47 -5.93 28.02
CA ASP A 184 30.40 -5.58 29.07
C ASP A 184 30.32 -4.07 29.32
N ILE A 185 30.41 -3.63 30.56
CA ILE A 185 30.29 -2.22 30.93
C ILE A 185 31.33 -1.36 30.19
N GLU A 186 32.47 -1.97 29.87
CA GLU A 186 33.59 -1.39 29.12
C GLU A 186 33.29 -1.22 27.61
N ASP A 187 32.39 -2.02 27.05
CA ASP A 187 31.94 -1.96 25.65
C ASP A 187 30.79 -0.96 25.44
N LEU A 188 30.16 -0.53 26.53
CA LEU A 188 29.22 0.59 26.52
C LEU A 188 30.00 1.87 26.27
N LYS A 189 30.09 2.27 25.00
CA LYS A 189 30.40 3.67 24.67
C LYS A 189 29.31 4.54 25.29
N LEU A 190 29.58 5.08 26.47
CA LEU A 190 28.83 6.19 27.03
C LEU A 190 28.83 7.26 25.93
N CYS A 191 27.63 7.53 25.40
CA CYS A 191 27.45 8.70 24.57
C CYS A 191 28.00 9.86 25.40
N LYS A 192 29.06 10.52 24.93
CA LYS A 192 29.43 11.81 25.48
C LYS A 192 28.24 12.71 25.18
N ILE A 193 27.33 12.80 26.15
CA ILE A 193 26.34 13.86 26.20
C ILE A 193 27.17 15.09 26.54
N ASP A 194 27.91 15.60 25.55
CA ASP A 194 28.23 17.00 25.53
C ASP A 194 26.84 17.64 25.50
N GLY A 195 26.42 18.25 26.60
CA GLY A 195 25.07 18.83 26.81
C GLY A 195 24.66 19.94 25.84
N LYS A 196 25.27 19.98 24.65
CA LYS A 196 24.86 20.71 23.47
C LYS A 196 24.01 19.77 22.62
N CYS A 197 22.70 19.81 22.86
CA CYS A 197 21.72 19.42 21.86
C CYS A 197 22.06 20.17 20.55
N LYS A 198 22.64 19.49 19.56
CA LYS A 198 22.94 20.06 18.24
C LYS A 198 21.71 20.12 17.33
N THR A 199 20.50 20.03 17.89
CA THR A 199 19.27 20.39 17.18
C THR A 199 18.74 21.69 17.76
N ASN A 200 19.45 22.79 17.48
CA ASN A 200 18.79 24.09 17.37
C ASN A 200 17.85 24.01 16.17
N CYS A 201 16.66 23.44 16.35
CA CYS A 201 15.55 23.75 15.46
C CYS A 201 15.01 25.13 15.87
N GLU A 202 15.83 26.17 15.68
CA GLU A 202 15.40 27.57 15.80
C GLU A 202 14.44 27.96 14.66
N HIS A 203 14.34 27.10 13.64
CA HIS A 203 13.36 27.25 12.58
C HIS A 203 12.02 26.70 13.05
N LYS A 204 11.12 27.59 13.50
CA LYS A 204 9.68 27.33 13.38
C LYS A 204 9.41 27.03 11.91
N CYS A 205 9.24 25.76 11.54
CA CYS A 205 8.71 25.39 10.23
C CYS A 205 7.30 25.95 10.13
N LYS A 206 7.16 27.16 9.57
CA LYS A 206 5.86 27.71 9.24
C LYS A 206 5.25 26.79 8.20
N GLN A 207 4.18 26.10 8.58
CA GLN A 207 3.32 25.38 7.63
C GLN A 207 2.59 26.46 6.84
N GLU A 208 3.08 26.74 5.63
CA GLU A 208 2.44 27.68 4.71
C GLU A 208 1.66 26.87 3.68
N ASN A 209 0.43 27.27 3.39
CA ASN A 209 -0.29 26.75 2.23
C ASN A 209 0.33 27.36 0.95
N TYR A 210 0.46 26.55 -0.09
CA TYR A 210 1.09 26.99 -1.34
C TYR A 210 0.47 26.30 -2.56
N TYR A 211 0.78 26.82 -3.74
CA TYR A 211 0.41 26.18 -5.00
C TYR A 211 1.49 26.30 -6.07
N HIS A 212 1.45 25.37 -7.01
CA HIS A 212 2.22 25.33 -8.24
C HIS A 212 1.26 25.47 -9.43
N ALA A 213 1.57 26.38 -10.36
CA ALA A 213 0.80 26.58 -11.58
C ALA A 213 1.53 26.02 -12.80
N PHE A 214 0.76 25.34 -13.67
CA PHE A 214 1.19 24.78 -14.95
C PHE A 214 0.29 25.30 -16.06
N GLN A 215 0.66 25.08 -17.33
CA GLN A 215 -0.08 25.63 -18.49
C GLN A 215 -1.57 25.28 -18.48
N GLN A 216 -1.95 24.06 -18.05
CA GLN A 216 -3.34 23.57 -18.07
C GLN A 216 -3.80 22.97 -16.73
N SER A 217 -2.98 23.08 -15.68
CA SER A 217 -3.30 22.48 -14.38
C SER A 217 -2.67 23.22 -13.21
N LYS A 218 -3.18 22.96 -12.00
CA LYS A 218 -2.65 23.50 -10.73
C LYS A 218 -2.47 22.38 -9.72
N TRP A 219 -1.44 22.50 -8.88
CA TRP A 219 -1.24 21.65 -7.72
C TRP A 219 -1.23 22.50 -6.46
N MET A 220 -2.15 22.24 -5.53
CA MET A 220 -2.35 23.02 -4.31
C MET A 220 -2.07 22.16 -3.09
N LYS A 221 -1.32 22.70 -2.12
CA LYS A 221 -1.05 22.07 -0.83
C LYS A 221 -1.82 22.79 0.26
N VAL A 222 -2.58 22.03 1.04
CA VAL A 222 -3.39 22.54 2.16
C VAL A 222 -3.07 21.84 3.48
N HIS A 223 -3.27 22.56 4.59
CA HIS A 223 -2.97 22.08 5.95
C HIS A 223 -4.19 21.99 6.88
N ASN A 224 -5.36 22.47 6.44
CA ASN A 224 -6.61 22.37 7.20
C ASN A 224 -7.81 22.14 6.27
N ILE A 225 -8.93 21.71 6.84
CA ILE A 225 -10.12 21.34 6.05
C ILE A 225 -10.85 22.56 5.48
N SER A 226 -10.80 23.70 6.16
CA SER A 226 -11.48 24.92 5.72
C SER A 226 -10.87 25.46 4.42
N ASP A 227 -9.53 25.48 4.31
CA ASP A 227 -8.82 25.84 3.08
C ASP A 227 -9.10 24.84 1.95
N LEU A 228 -9.26 23.55 2.26
CA LEU A 228 -9.68 22.54 1.29
C LEU A 228 -11.08 22.87 0.75
N MET A 229 -12.04 23.19 1.62
CA MET A 229 -13.40 23.54 1.21
C MET A 229 -13.44 24.81 0.36
N ASP A 230 -12.72 25.86 0.76
CA ASP A 230 -12.57 27.08 -0.03
C ASP A 230 -12.09 26.76 -1.46
N ILE A 231 -11.05 25.93 -1.60
CA ILE A 231 -10.52 25.50 -2.91
C ILE A 231 -11.59 24.76 -3.71
N LEU A 232 -12.30 23.81 -3.09
CA LEU A 232 -13.35 23.04 -3.77
C LEU A 232 -14.52 23.93 -4.22
N ILE A 233 -14.90 24.94 -3.43
CA ILE A 233 -15.92 25.92 -3.85
C ILE A 233 -15.43 26.68 -5.07
N SER A 234 -14.18 27.17 -5.04
CA SER A 234 -13.59 27.95 -6.14
C SER A 234 -13.34 27.17 -7.43
N ALA A 235 -13.31 25.84 -7.35
CA ALA A 235 -13.01 24.98 -8.47
C ALA A 235 -14.17 24.90 -9.49
N GLU A 236 -15.28 25.62 -9.31
CA GLU A 236 -16.46 25.59 -10.21
C GLU A 236 -16.80 24.13 -10.62
N ASP A 237 -16.87 23.83 -11.92
CA ASP A 237 -17.06 22.48 -12.48
C ASP A 237 -15.74 21.85 -12.96
N ALA A 238 -14.58 22.38 -12.55
CA ALA A 238 -13.29 21.86 -12.93
C ALA A 238 -13.07 20.44 -12.40
N ARG A 239 -12.44 19.60 -13.23
CA ARG A 239 -12.06 18.24 -12.81
C ARG A 239 -10.91 18.34 -11.83
N TYR A 240 -11.10 17.81 -10.62
CA TYR A 240 -10.08 17.84 -9.57
C TYR A 240 -9.80 16.45 -8.99
N GLN A 241 -8.66 16.31 -8.33
CA GLN A 241 -8.26 15.11 -7.61
C GLN A 241 -7.68 15.48 -6.24
N LEU A 242 -8.21 14.85 -5.19
CA LEU A 242 -7.58 14.89 -3.87
C LEU A 242 -6.43 13.89 -3.84
N VAL A 243 -5.23 14.35 -3.50
CA VAL A 243 -4.02 13.55 -3.48
C VAL A 243 -3.65 13.22 -2.03
N GLY A 244 -3.84 11.94 -1.68
CA GLY A 244 -3.22 11.29 -0.53
C GLY A 244 -1.91 10.63 -0.95
N GLY A 245 -1.91 9.29 -1.06
CA GLY A 245 -0.74 8.52 -1.49
C GLY A 245 -0.53 8.36 -3.00
N ASN A 246 -1.48 8.79 -3.84
CA ASN A 246 -1.47 8.60 -5.30
C ASN A 246 -1.35 7.14 -5.81
N THR A 247 -1.54 6.15 -4.93
CA THR A 247 -1.33 4.73 -5.26
C THR A 247 -2.44 4.11 -6.12
N ALA A 248 -3.63 4.73 -6.15
CA ALA A 248 -4.75 4.32 -7.00
C ALA A 248 -4.40 4.29 -8.49
N ARG A 249 -3.45 5.14 -8.93
CA ARG A 249 -2.97 5.21 -10.31
C ARG A 249 -2.30 3.91 -10.78
N GLY A 250 -1.81 3.08 -9.85
CA GLY A 250 -1.31 1.75 -10.17
C GLY A 250 -2.41 0.73 -10.46
N VAL A 251 -3.67 1.03 -10.14
CA VAL A 251 -4.81 0.14 -10.44
C VAL A 251 -5.63 0.69 -11.60
N TYR A 252 -5.95 1.99 -11.55
CA TYR A 252 -6.77 2.66 -12.57
C TYR A 252 -5.97 3.82 -13.18
N TYR A 253 -5.72 3.74 -14.49
CA TYR A 253 -5.03 4.79 -15.22
C TYR A 253 -5.93 6.03 -15.39
N ILE A 254 -5.34 7.20 -15.20
CA ILE A 254 -6.02 8.47 -15.46
C ILE A 254 -6.03 8.70 -16.97
N THR A 255 -7.19 8.52 -17.60
CA THR A 255 -7.39 8.77 -19.04
C THR A 255 -7.52 10.27 -19.33
N ASN A 256 -8.18 10.99 -18.44
CA ASN A 256 -8.37 12.44 -18.53
C ASN A 256 -7.72 13.12 -17.33
N PRO A 257 -6.53 13.74 -17.47
CA PRO A 257 -5.86 14.41 -16.36
C PRO A 257 -6.72 15.51 -15.73
N PRO A 258 -6.80 15.64 -14.40
CA PRO A 258 -7.53 16.72 -13.75
C PRO A 258 -6.83 18.07 -13.96
N GLN A 259 -7.62 19.14 -13.92
CA GLN A 259 -7.14 20.52 -13.99
C GLN A 259 -6.62 21.00 -12.63
N LEU A 260 -7.08 20.37 -11.55
CA LEU A 260 -6.71 20.73 -10.18
C LEU A 260 -6.33 19.49 -9.37
N TYR A 261 -5.14 19.52 -8.78
CA TYR A 261 -4.69 18.55 -7.79
C TYR A 261 -4.61 19.23 -6.43
N VAL A 262 -5.22 18.63 -5.41
CA VAL A 262 -5.17 19.14 -4.04
C VAL A 262 -4.53 18.10 -3.14
N ASP A 263 -3.29 18.36 -2.71
CA ASP A 263 -2.56 17.51 -1.77
C ASP A 263 -3.07 17.75 -0.34
N ILE A 264 -3.71 16.72 0.19
CA ILE A 264 -4.35 16.71 1.52
C ILE A 264 -3.55 15.94 2.57
N THR A 265 -2.31 15.51 2.27
CA THR A 265 -1.48 14.73 3.19
C THR A 265 -1.06 15.49 4.44
N SER A 266 -1.18 16.82 4.45
CA SER A 266 -0.86 17.68 5.61
C SER A 266 -2.08 18.26 6.32
N VAL A 267 -3.30 17.89 5.90
CA VAL A 267 -4.54 18.31 6.57
C VAL A 267 -4.70 17.56 7.88
N LYS A 268 -4.67 18.29 9.01
CA LYS A 268 -4.65 17.69 10.35
C LYS A 268 -5.95 16.97 10.68
N GLU A 269 -7.08 17.54 10.31
CA GLU A 269 -8.41 17.06 10.65
C GLU A 269 -8.74 15.70 10.01
N VAL A 270 -8.14 15.39 8.86
CA VAL A 270 -8.33 14.09 8.19
C VAL A 270 -7.22 13.08 8.54
N THR A 271 -6.22 13.47 9.35
CA THR A 271 -5.12 12.59 9.78
C THR A 271 -5.09 12.36 11.29
N THR A 272 -5.82 13.17 12.05
CA THR A 272 -5.86 13.05 13.52
C THR A 272 -6.72 11.85 13.93
N THR A 273 -6.29 11.17 14.97
CA THR A 273 -6.94 9.97 15.51
C THR A 273 -7.14 10.12 17.01
N TYR A 274 -8.30 9.70 17.50
CA TYR A 274 -8.66 9.69 18.92
C TYR A 274 -9.24 8.33 19.29
N VAL A 275 -8.89 7.82 20.46
CA VAL A 275 -9.43 6.55 20.97
C VAL A 275 -9.76 6.69 22.45
N ASP A 276 -10.91 6.17 22.84
CA ASP A 276 -11.34 5.99 24.21
C ASP A 276 -12.11 4.67 24.35
N SER A 277 -12.71 4.42 25.52
CA SER A 277 -13.48 3.19 25.77
C SER A 277 -14.78 3.08 24.98
N SER A 278 -15.26 4.18 24.38
CA SER A 278 -16.55 4.29 23.68
C SER A 278 -16.43 4.31 22.15
N SER A 279 -15.32 4.81 21.61
CA SER A 279 -15.06 4.84 20.17
C SER A 279 -13.59 5.04 19.81
N LEU A 280 -13.22 4.53 18.64
CA LEU A 280 -12.02 4.91 17.90
C LEU A 280 -12.46 5.80 16.73
N ILE A 281 -12.00 7.05 16.72
CA ILE A 281 -12.16 8.00 15.63
C ILE A 281 -10.83 8.03 14.86
N LEU A 282 -10.78 7.38 13.71
CA LEU A 282 -9.61 7.30 12.85
C LEU A 282 -9.68 8.39 11.76
N GLY A 283 -8.62 9.20 11.63
CA GLY A 283 -8.49 10.14 10.52
C GLY A 283 -8.46 9.41 9.18
N ALA A 284 -9.34 9.78 8.26
CA ALA A 284 -9.54 8.99 7.04
C ALA A 284 -8.34 8.99 6.08
N ASN A 285 -7.51 10.04 6.09
CA ASN A 285 -6.28 10.12 5.29
C ASN A 285 -5.07 9.47 5.98
N THR A 286 -5.29 8.66 7.02
CA THR A 286 -4.24 7.83 7.64
C THR A 286 -3.77 6.76 6.67
N THR A 287 -2.46 6.52 6.61
CA THR A 287 -1.85 5.48 5.77
C THR A 287 -2.18 4.08 6.29
N LEU A 288 -2.24 3.08 5.41
CA LEU A 288 -2.60 1.72 5.79
C LEU A 288 -1.67 1.13 6.87
N ASN A 289 -0.36 1.37 6.78
CA ASN A 289 0.57 0.90 7.81
C ASN A 289 0.37 1.64 9.15
N ARG A 290 0.09 2.95 9.12
CA ARG A 290 -0.22 3.69 10.35
C ARG A 290 -1.53 3.23 10.98
N THR A 291 -2.53 2.88 10.17
CA THR A 291 -3.78 2.28 10.65
C THR A 291 -3.53 0.93 11.34
N VAL A 292 -2.64 0.08 10.80
CA VAL A 292 -2.24 -1.19 11.44
C VAL A 292 -1.65 -0.95 12.84
N GLU A 293 -0.77 0.05 12.99
CA GLU A 293 -0.19 0.42 14.30
C GLU A 293 -1.28 0.90 15.28
N ILE A 294 -2.14 1.82 14.84
CA ILE A 294 -3.23 2.38 15.66
C ILE A 294 -4.17 1.26 16.12
N PHE A 295 -4.55 0.35 15.22
CA PHE A 295 -5.44 -0.76 15.52
C PHE A 295 -4.84 -1.75 16.52
N ASN A 296 -3.56 -2.09 16.37
CA ASN A 296 -2.87 -2.94 17.33
C ASN A 296 -2.76 -2.28 18.71
N ASN A 297 -2.47 -0.98 18.77
CA ASN A 297 -2.38 -0.24 20.04
C ASN A 297 -3.74 -0.17 20.73
N ALA A 298 -4.80 0.21 20.00
CA ALA A 298 -6.16 0.26 20.53
C ALA A 298 -6.63 -1.12 21.03
N ALA A 299 -6.32 -2.20 20.31
CA ALA A 299 -6.66 -3.57 20.73
C ALA A 299 -5.88 -4.05 21.98
N ASN A 300 -4.70 -3.48 22.25
CA ASN A 300 -3.90 -3.80 23.43
C ASN A 300 -4.37 -3.03 24.67
N GLU A 301 -4.84 -1.80 24.48
CA GLU A 301 -5.26 -0.92 25.57
C GLU A 301 -6.73 -1.10 25.96
N TYR A 302 -7.61 -1.36 24.99
CA TYR A 302 -9.05 -1.40 25.20
C TYR A 302 -9.65 -2.77 24.83
N PRO A 303 -10.20 -3.54 25.79
CA PRO A 303 -10.77 -4.87 25.53
C PRO A 303 -11.90 -4.90 24.49
N GLY A 304 -12.67 -3.82 24.35
CA GLY A 304 -13.75 -3.71 23.36
C GLY A 304 -13.26 -3.60 21.90
N PHE A 305 -11.97 -3.38 21.69
CA PHE A 305 -11.36 -3.19 20.37
C PHE A 305 -10.47 -4.36 19.93
N LEU A 306 -10.58 -5.53 20.56
CA LEU A 306 -9.78 -6.71 20.21
C LEU A 306 -9.87 -7.09 18.72
N TYR A 307 -11.03 -6.89 18.09
CA TYR A 307 -11.24 -7.15 16.66
C TYR A 307 -10.39 -6.28 15.73
N LEU A 308 -9.93 -5.11 16.19
CA LEU A 308 -9.04 -4.26 15.42
C LEU A 308 -7.70 -4.94 15.13
N ARG A 309 -7.26 -5.87 16.01
CA ARG A 309 -6.08 -6.70 15.74
C ARG A 309 -6.28 -7.56 14.49
N ASP A 310 -7.46 -8.15 14.32
CA ASP A 310 -7.78 -8.95 13.13
C ASP A 310 -7.96 -8.07 11.88
N MET A 311 -8.54 -6.86 12.03
CA MET A 311 -8.57 -5.87 10.94
C MET A 311 -7.15 -5.48 10.52
N ALA A 312 -6.24 -5.26 11.48
CA ALA A 312 -4.84 -4.95 11.21
C ALA A 312 -4.14 -6.10 10.46
N GLN A 313 -4.35 -7.35 10.86
CA GLN A 313 -3.85 -8.51 10.12
C GLN A 313 -4.41 -8.59 8.70
N HIS A 314 -5.69 -8.25 8.50
CA HIS A 314 -6.29 -8.21 7.17
C HIS A 314 -5.66 -7.11 6.30
N ILE A 315 -5.42 -5.91 6.85
CA ILE A 315 -4.76 -4.80 6.14
C ILE A 315 -3.34 -5.19 5.70
N LEU A 316 -2.61 -6.03 6.46
CA LEU A 316 -1.29 -6.52 6.06
C LEU A 316 -1.31 -7.40 4.80
N LEU A 317 -2.47 -7.94 4.42
CA LEU A 317 -2.68 -8.66 3.15
C LEU A 317 -2.98 -7.72 1.97
N VAL A 318 -3.18 -6.42 2.22
CA VAL A 318 -3.50 -5.41 1.20
C VAL A 318 -2.22 -4.81 0.65
N ALA A 319 -2.03 -4.94 -0.67
CA ALA A 319 -0.89 -4.39 -1.41
C ALA A 319 0.47 -4.77 -0.80
N THR A 320 1.49 -3.99 -1.12
CA THR A 320 2.88 -4.18 -0.66
C THR A 320 3.22 -3.17 0.45
N VAL A 321 4.29 -3.41 1.22
CA VAL A 321 4.74 -2.48 2.28
C VAL A 321 4.92 -1.05 1.74
N PRO A 322 5.62 -0.81 0.61
CA PRO A 322 5.78 0.55 0.10
C PRO A 322 4.47 1.22 -0.34
N ILE A 323 3.50 0.45 -0.85
CA ILE A 323 2.16 0.96 -1.15
C ILE A 323 1.41 1.34 0.14
N ARG A 324 1.49 0.50 1.18
CA ARG A 324 0.81 0.77 2.47
C ARG A 324 1.42 1.93 3.26
N ASN A 325 2.68 2.26 3.01
CA ASN A 325 3.35 3.40 3.66
C ASN A 325 2.75 4.75 3.27
N ILE A 326 2.17 4.88 2.07
CA ILE A 326 1.61 6.14 1.57
C ILE A 326 0.13 6.03 1.17
N GLY A 327 -0.35 4.84 0.80
CA GLY A 327 -1.75 4.59 0.49
C GLY A 327 -2.62 4.77 1.72
N THR A 328 -3.72 5.50 1.59
CA THR A 328 -4.58 5.90 2.71
C THR A 328 -5.91 5.15 2.71
N ILE A 329 -6.56 5.08 3.88
CA ILE A 329 -7.87 4.43 4.01
C ILE A 329 -8.91 5.13 3.12
N ALA A 330 -8.99 6.46 3.20
CA ALA A 330 -9.87 7.27 2.34
C ALA A 330 -9.59 7.05 0.86
N GLY A 331 -8.32 6.99 0.46
CA GLY A 331 -7.93 6.69 -0.92
C GLY A 331 -8.49 5.35 -1.38
N ASN A 332 -8.38 4.29 -0.56
CA ASN A 332 -8.91 2.98 -0.91
C ASN A 332 -10.45 2.95 -0.96
N LEU A 333 -11.13 3.62 -0.02
CA LEU A 333 -12.59 3.75 -0.04
C LEU A 333 -13.08 4.53 -1.27
N MET A 334 -12.38 5.59 -1.67
CA MET A 334 -12.71 6.36 -2.88
C MET A 334 -12.49 5.58 -4.17
N ILE A 335 -11.51 4.66 -4.23
CA ILE A 335 -11.39 3.71 -5.35
C ILE A 335 -12.67 2.88 -5.43
N LYS A 336 -13.11 2.27 -4.32
CA LYS A 336 -14.35 1.47 -4.28
C LYS A 336 -15.59 2.28 -4.65
N HIS A 337 -15.65 3.54 -4.22
CA HIS A 337 -16.75 4.45 -4.55
C HIS A 337 -16.80 4.75 -6.05
N THR A 338 -15.66 5.07 -6.67
CA THR A 338 -15.58 5.40 -8.10
C THR A 338 -15.73 4.16 -8.98
N HIS A 339 -15.16 3.04 -8.52
CA HIS A 339 -15.09 1.75 -9.20
C HIS A 339 -15.74 0.70 -8.30
N ASN A 340 -17.07 0.58 -8.39
CA ASN A 340 -17.85 -0.31 -7.53
C ASN A 340 -17.42 -1.78 -7.67
N GLU A 341 -16.88 -2.19 -8.81
CA GLU A 341 -16.35 -3.53 -9.05
C GLU A 341 -15.05 -3.83 -8.30
N PHE A 342 -14.33 -2.80 -7.83
CA PHE A 342 -13.06 -2.98 -7.14
C PHE A 342 -13.24 -3.87 -5.89
N PRO A 343 -12.48 -4.97 -5.75
CA PRO A 343 -12.59 -5.90 -4.61
C PRO A 343 -11.85 -5.34 -3.38
N SER A 344 -12.32 -4.22 -2.85
CA SER A 344 -11.69 -3.54 -1.71
C SER A 344 -11.80 -4.34 -0.41
N ASP A 345 -10.65 -4.80 0.09
CA ASP A 345 -10.53 -5.39 1.43
C ASP A 345 -10.79 -4.37 2.54
N ILE A 346 -10.41 -3.11 2.33
CA ILE A 346 -10.61 -2.04 3.31
C ILE A 346 -12.10 -1.75 3.47
N PHE A 347 -12.83 -1.62 2.36
CA PHE A 347 -14.28 -1.47 2.40
C PHE A 347 -14.93 -2.68 3.09
N LEU A 348 -14.54 -3.90 2.71
CA LEU A 348 -15.07 -5.13 3.31
C LEU A 348 -14.92 -5.14 4.84
N ILE A 349 -13.74 -4.86 5.38
CA ILE A 349 -13.55 -4.87 6.84
C ILE A 349 -14.33 -3.73 7.52
N MET A 350 -14.43 -2.55 6.91
CA MET A 350 -15.24 -1.44 7.46
C MET A 350 -16.72 -1.80 7.50
N GLU A 351 -17.24 -2.40 6.42
CA GLU A 351 -18.63 -2.85 6.34
C GLU A 351 -18.91 -4.01 7.31
N THR A 352 -17.98 -4.97 7.43
CA THR A 352 -18.11 -6.10 8.36
C THR A 352 -18.29 -5.64 9.80
N PHE A 353 -17.50 -4.65 10.23
CA PHE A 353 -17.50 -4.16 11.61
C PHE A 353 -18.38 -2.93 11.81
N LYS A 354 -19.31 -2.64 10.88
CA LYS A 354 -20.31 -1.56 10.98
C LYS A 354 -19.65 -0.21 11.29
N ALA A 355 -18.55 0.10 10.62
CA ALA A 355 -17.90 1.39 10.74
C ALA A 355 -18.88 2.51 10.35
N THR A 356 -18.70 3.72 10.88
CA THR A 356 -19.42 4.92 10.45
C THR A 356 -18.43 5.86 9.77
N LEU A 357 -18.75 6.30 8.56
CA LEU A 357 -17.96 7.28 7.83
C LEU A 357 -18.50 8.68 8.11
N SER A 358 -17.61 9.59 8.47
CA SER A 358 -17.90 11.02 8.56
C SER A 358 -17.38 11.69 7.28
N ILE A 359 -18.30 12.33 6.56
CA ILE A 359 -18.05 13.04 5.31
C ILE A 359 -18.37 14.50 5.56
N VAL A 360 -17.50 15.40 5.09
CA VAL A 360 -17.73 16.84 5.18
C VAL A 360 -17.84 17.42 3.78
N ASP A 361 -18.79 18.34 3.60
CA ASP A 361 -18.98 19.09 2.37
C ASP A 361 -18.44 20.53 2.45
N THR A 362 -18.64 21.30 1.39
CA THR A 362 -18.18 22.69 1.31
C THR A 362 -18.87 23.66 2.26
N ASN A 363 -20.00 23.29 2.86
CA ASN A 363 -20.66 24.09 3.91
C ASN A 363 -20.14 23.72 5.31
N GLU A 364 -19.12 22.84 5.37
CA GLU A 364 -18.62 22.22 6.60
C GLU A 364 -19.68 21.38 7.33
N GLU A 365 -20.74 20.97 6.64
CA GLU A 365 -21.76 20.06 7.19
C GLU A 365 -21.22 18.63 7.24
N GLU A 366 -21.42 17.96 8.37
CA GLU A 366 -20.95 16.60 8.61
C GLU A 366 -22.07 15.58 8.38
N ILE A 367 -21.86 14.70 7.40
CA ILE A 367 -22.75 13.59 7.05
C ILE A 367 -22.16 12.31 7.63
N LEU A 368 -22.93 11.65 8.51
CA LEU A 368 -22.58 10.32 9.03
C LEU A 368 -23.33 9.25 8.22
N CYS A 369 -22.61 8.25 7.73
CA CYS A 369 -23.18 7.19 6.90
C CYS A 369 -22.50 5.83 7.12
N SER A 370 -23.18 4.76 6.75
CA SER A 370 -22.56 3.43 6.65
C SER A 370 -21.66 3.34 5.40
N PRO A 371 -20.73 2.39 5.32
CA PRO A 371 -19.95 2.18 4.10
C PRO A 371 -20.84 1.82 2.91
N GLU A 372 -21.92 1.06 3.09
CA GLU A 372 -22.91 0.82 2.03
C GLU A 372 -23.58 2.10 1.52
N ASP A 373 -24.07 2.96 2.43
CA ASP A 373 -24.70 4.24 2.06
C ASP A 373 -23.73 5.16 1.33
N PHE A 374 -22.46 5.17 1.78
CA PHE A 374 -21.39 5.95 1.16
C PHE A 374 -21.23 5.68 -0.33
N LEU A 375 -21.39 4.43 -0.80
CA LEU A 375 -21.33 4.11 -2.23
C LEU A 375 -22.37 4.86 -3.08
N ARG A 376 -23.46 5.34 -2.45
CA ARG A 376 -24.55 6.07 -3.10
C ARG A 376 -24.44 7.58 -2.95
N ILE A 377 -23.58 8.07 -2.06
CA ILE A 377 -23.39 9.51 -1.81
C ILE A 377 -22.59 10.13 -2.95
N ASN A 378 -23.04 11.27 -3.47
CA ASN A 378 -22.25 12.06 -4.41
C ASN A 378 -21.11 12.77 -3.67
N MET A 379 -19.88 12.28 -3.90
CA MET A 379 -18.64 12.78 -3.29
C MET A 379 -18.06 14.01 -3.99
N PHE A 380 -18.73 14.57 -5.01
CA PHE A 380 -18.33 15.85 -5.60
C PHE A 380 -18.36 16.95 -4.54
N LYS A 381 -17.23 17.66 -4.44
CA LYS A 381 -16.92 18.68 -3.43
C LYS A 381 -17.12 18.22 -1.98
N LYS A 382 -16.80 16.95 -1.70
CA LYS A 382 -16.80 16.37 -0.34
C LYS A 382 -15.50 15.64 -0.04
N VAL A 383 -15.22 15.46 1.25
CA VAL A 383 -14.07 14.69 1.73
C VAL A 383 -14.49 13.76 2.87
N ILE A 384 -13.92 12.54 2.90
CA ILE A 384 -14.06 11.66 4.06
C ILE A 384 -13.13 12.21 5.15
N LYS A 385 -13.69 12.62 6.29
CA LYS A 385 -12.95 13.20 7.41
C LYS A 385 -12.49 12.13 8.39
N HIS A 386 -13.43 11.33 8.90
CA HIS A 386 -13.15 10.30 9.90
C HIS A 386 -13.85 8.98 9.60
N ILE A 387 -13.32 7.93 10.22
CA ILE A 387 -13.91 6.61 10.30
C ILE A 387 -14.08 6.29 11.78
N ILE A 388 -15.31 6.03 12.19
CA ILE A 388 -15.68 5.81 13.59
C ILE A 388 -15.95 4.33 13.77
N LEU A 389 -15.22 3.72 14.70
CA LEU A 389 -15.33 2.31 15.06
C LEU A 389 -15.76 2.21 16.52
N LYS A 390 -16.77 1.38 16.80
CA LYS A 390 -17.33 1.19 18.15
C LYS A 390 -16.76 -0.07 18.80
N PRO A 391 -16.69 -0.13 20.14
CA PRO A 391 -16.30 -1.36 20.83
C PRO A 391 -17.35 -2.44 20.59
N ILE A 392 -16.89 -3.68 20.48
CA ILE A 392 -17.75 -4.87 20.46
C ILE A 392 -17.46 -5.72 21.69
N ASP A 393 -18.51 -6.29 22.27
CA ASP A 393 -18.38 -7.15 23.45
C ASP A 393 -18.00 -8.60 23.07
N LYS A 394 -17.80 -9.45 24.09
CA LYS A 394 -17.38 -10.86 23.92
C LYS A 394 -18.47 -11.78 23.32
N THR A 395 -19.71 -11.30 23.19
CA THR A 395 -20.81 -12.06 22.56
C THR A 395 -20.68 -12.10 21.05
N TYR A 396 -19.86 -11.21 20.47
CA TYR A 396 -19.55 -11.22 19.05
C TYR A 396 -18.51 -12.28 18.69
N GLN A 397 -18.78 -12.99 17.59
CA GLN A 397 -17.86 -13.88 16.91
C GLN A 397 -17.62 -13.32 15.50
N TRP A 398 -16.36 -13.12 15.14
CA TRP A 398 -16.00 -12.55 13.84
C TRP A 398 -14.82 -13.28 13.20
N ILE A 399 -14.78 -13.24 11.86
CA ILE A 399 -13.59 -13.54 11.03
C ILE A 399 -13.74 -12.76 9.71
N THR A 400 -12.61 -12.31 9.17
CA THR A 400 -12.52 -11.83 7.79
C THR A 400 -11.54 -12.70 7.01
N TYR A 401 -11.80 -12.91 5.72
CA TYR A 401 -10.95 -13.69 4.82
C TYR A 401 -10.62 -12.90 3.58
N LYS A 402 -9.41 -13.13 3.07
CA LYS A 402 -8.96 -12.68 1.76
C LYS A 402 -8.31 -13.86 1.04
N ILE A 403 -8.94 -14.36 -0.02
CA ILE A 403 -8.40 -15.43 -0.84
C ILE A 403 -7.91 -14.85 -2.14
N MET A 404 -6.67 -15.18 -2.50
CA MET A 404 -5.93 -14.57 -3.60
C MET A 404 -5.22 -15.67 -4.40
N PRO A 405 -4.90 -15.42 -5.68
CA PRO A 405 -4.07 -16.34 -6.48
C PRO A 405 -2.64 -16.50 -5.94
N ARG A 406 -2.17 -15.56 -5.12
CA ARG A 406 -0.90 -15.63 -4.38
C ARG A 406 -1.05 -14.98 -3.01
N ALA A 407 -0.26 -15.43 -2.02
CA ALA A 407 -0.43 -15.01 -0.62
C ALA A 407 -0.23 -13.51 -0.34
N GLN A 408 0.44 -12.77 -1.22
CA GLN A 408 0.73 -11.34 -1.08
C GLN A 408 0.72 -10.65 -2.44
N ASN A 409 0.55 -9.32 -2.43
CA ASN A 409 0.61 -8.47 -3.63
C ASN A 409 -0.41 -8.92 -4.70
N ALA A 410 -1.61 -9.31 -4.31
CA ALA A 410 -2.68 -9.69 -5.24
C ALA A 410 -4.03 -9.15 -4.77
N HIS A 411 -4.90 -8.95 -5.74
CA HIS A 411 -6.31 -8.67 -5.51
C HIS A 411 -6.99 -9.97 -5.07
N ALA A 412 -8.06 -9.84 -4.30
CA ALA A 412 -8.81 -11.00 -3.84
C ALA A 412 -9.63 -11.59 -4.99
N ASP A 413 -9.61 -12.91 -5.15
CA ASP A 413 -10.62 -13.61 -5.94
C ASP A 413 -11.98 -13.49 -5.22
N VAL A 414 -11.96 -13.72 -3.90
CA VAL A 414 -13.09 -13.48 -2.99
C VAL A 414 -12.52 -13.02 -1.66
N ASN A 415 -13.08 -11.93 -1.14
CA ASN A 415 -12.90 -11.54 0.25
C ASN A 415 -14.25 -11.59 0.97
N ALA A 416 -14.24 -11.95 2.25
CA ALA A 416 -15.45 -12.24 3.00
C ALA A 416 -15.34 -11.74 4.44
N GLY A 417 -16.44 -11.27 4.99
CA GLY A 417 -16.53 -10.80 6.37
C GLY A 417 -17.74 -11.40 7.07
N PHE A 418 -17.51 -11.95 8.25
CA PHE A 418 -18.54 -12.55 9.08
C PHE A 418 -18.49 -11.93 10.47
N LEU A 419 -19.62 -11.40 10.95
CA LEU A 419 -19.79 -10.85 12.29
C LEU A 419 -21.13 -11.30 12.86
N PHE A 420 -21.09 -12.12 13.91
CA PHE A 420 -22.28 -12.71 14.53
C PHE A 420 -22.32 -12.38 16.01
N LYS A 421 -23.38 -11.73 16.47
CA LYS A 421 -23.69 -11.62 17.90
C LYS A 421 -24.47 -12.87 18.33
N LEU A 422 -23.95 -13.59 19.31
CA LEU A 422 -24.53 -14.85 19.78
C LEU A 422 -24.96 -14.76 21.25
N SER A 423 -26.10 -15.36 21.58
CA SER A 423 -26.46 -15.62 22.97
C SER A 423 -25.59 -16.75 23.55
N PRO A 424 -25.60 -16.98 24.88
CA PRO A 424 -24.86 -18.08 25.51
C PRO A 424 -25.18 -19.47 24.95
N ASN A 425 -26.37 -19.65 24.38
CA ASN A 425 -26.82 -20.91 23.76
C ASN A 425 -26.60 -20.94 22.23
N TYR A 426 -25.71 -20.07 21.72
CA TYR A 426 -25.35 -19.93 20.30
C TYR A 426 -26.52 -19.54 19.38
N VAL A 427 -27.56 -18.91 19.94
CA VAL A 427 -28.66 -18.34 19.15
C VAL A 427 -28.18 -17.01 18.56
N VAL A 428 -28.37 -16.82 17.26
CA VAL A 428 -27.91 -15.63 16.55
C VAL A 428 -28.88 -14.47 16.82
N GLU A 429 -28.35 -13.40 17.42
CA GLU A 429 -29.07 -12.14 17.66
C GLU A 429 -28.90 -11.18 16.48
N SER A 430 -27.67 -11.06 15.97
CA SER A 430 -27.34 -10.20 14.83
C SER A 430 -26.29 -10.88 13.97
N PRO A 431 -26.66 -11.35 12.76
CA PRO A 431 -25.72 -11.82 11.76
C PRO A 431 -25.31 -10.69 10.81
N ARG A 432 -24.10 -10.80 10.29
CA ARG A 432 -23.60 -10.02 9.16
C ARG A 432 -22.68 -10.90 8.33
N ILE A 433 -22.99 -11.03 7.05
CA ILE A 433 -22.37 -11.93 6.08
C ILE A 433 -22.17 -11.14 4.79
N VAL A 434 -20.93 -10.69 4.57
CA VAL A 434 -20.58 -9.83 3.44
C VAL A 434 -19.49 -10.44 2.57
N PHE A 435 -19.57 -10.18 1.27
CA PHE A 435 -18.62 -10.66 0.27
C PHE A 435 -18.25 -9.57 -0.73
N GLY A 436 -16.97 -9.51 -1.10
CA GLY A 436 -16.48 -8.82 -2.28
C GLY A 436 -15.85 -9.80 -3.29
N GLY A 437 -15.61 -9.31 -4.50
CA GLY A 437 -15.14 -10.15 -5.61
C GLY A 437 -16.22 -11.09 -6.18
N ILE A 438 -17.51 -10.85 -5.90
CA ILE A 438 -18.61 -11.64 -6.46
C ILE A 438 -19.12 -10.97 -7.74
N SER A 439 -19.64 -9.76 -7.65
CA SER A 439 -20.11 -8.97 -8.78
C SER A 439 -19.65 -7.52 -8.64
N ALA A 440 -20.01 -6.67 -9.60
CA ALA A 440 -19.74 -5.24 -9.56
C ALA A 440 -20.36 -4.56 -8.31
N THR A 441 -21.42 -5.12 -7.74
CA THR A 441 -22.03 -4.64 -6.50
C THR A 441 -21.47 -5.38 -5.29
N PHE A 442 -21.28 -4.67 -4.18
CA PHE A 442 -20.92 -5.32 -2.91
C PHE A 442 -22.08 -6.21 -2.42
N VAL A 443 -21.78 -7.42 -1.94
CA VAL A 443 -22.81 -8.42 -1.63
C VAL A 443 -23.00 -8.56 -0.13
N HIS A 444 -24.20 -8.23 0.33
CA HIS A 444 -24.74 -8.72 1.61
C HIS A 444 -25.58 -9.96 1.34
N ALA A 445 -25.33 -11.05 2.07
CA ALA A 445 -26.20 -12.23 2.02
C ALA A 445 -27.42 -12.04 2.93
N SER A 446 -28.20 -10.99 2.69
CA SER A 446 -29.27 -10.52 3.59
C SER A 446 -30.37 -11.55 3.83
N LYS A 447 -30.67 -12.43 2.87
CA LYS A 447 -31.66 -13.50 3.09
C LYS A 447 -31.11 -14.58 4.03
N THR A 448 -29.83 -14.91 3.87
CA THR A 448 -29.12 -15.82 4.78
C THR A 448 -28.98 -15.21 6.18
N GLU A 449 -28.68 -13.91 6.28
CA GLU A 449 -28.66 -13.17 7.54
C GLU A 449 -30.03 -13.24 8.25
N GLU A 450 -31.13 -12.94 7.55
CA GLU A 450 -32.47 -13.03 8.12
C GLU A 450 -32.81 -14.46 8.57
N LEU A 451 -32.38 -15.47 7.80
CA LEU A 451 -32.60 -16.87 8.12
C LEU A 451 -31.99 -17.28 9.47
N PHE A 452 -30.86 -16.68 9.86
CA PHE A 452 -30.18 -17.00 11.11
C PHE A 452 -30.81 -16.35 12.34
N LYS A 453 -31.52 -15.22 12.20
CA LYS A 453 -32.07 -14.50 13.36
C LYS A 453 -32.95 -15.41 14.21
N GLY A 454 -32.65 -15.51 15.51
CA GLY A 454 -33.36 -16.37 16.45
C GLY A 454 -33.08 -17.87 16.31
N LYS A 455 -32.19 -18.30 15.41
CA LYS A 455 -31.79 -19.71 15.24
C LYS A 455 -30.37 -19.95 15.77
N LYS A 456 -30.04 -21.22 16.02
CA LYS A 456 -28.71 -21.62 16.48
C LYS A 456 -27.72 -21.66 15.31
N LEU A 457 -26.55 -21.05 15.46
CA LEU A 457 -25.51 -21.01 14.42
C LEU A 457 -24.98 -22.41 14.07
N PHE A 458 -24.84 -23.28 15.08
CA PHE A 458 -24.23 -24.61 14.94
C PHE A 458 -25.25 -25.74 14.78
N ASP A 459 -26.49 -25.43 14.36
CA ASP A 459 -27.48 -26.46 14.04
C ASP A 459 -27.35 -26.91 12.58
N ASN A 460 -27.23 -28.22 12.35
CA ASN A 460 -27.00 -28.78 11.01
C ASN A 460 -28.15 -28.50 10.02
N LYS A 461 -29.41 -28.49 10.48
CA LYS A 461 -30.55 -28.19 9.60
C LYS A 461 -30.54 -26.71 9.21
N VAL A 462 -30.23 -25.83 10.16
CA VAL A 462 -30.10 -24.39 9.89
C VAL A 462 -28.94 -24.12 8.93
N LEU A 463 -27.79 -24.77 9.12
CA LEU A 463 -26.64 -24.64 8.24
C LEU A 463 -26.93 -25.11 6.80
N GLN A 464 -27.64 -26.24 6.63
CA GLN A 464 -28.06 -26.70 5.31
C GLN A 464 -28.96 -25.66 4.60
N GLN A 465 -29.94 -25.12 5.31
CA GLN A 465 -30.79 -24.05 4.77
C GLN A 465 -29.99 -22.79 4.43
N ALA A 466 -29.00 -22.43 5.25
CA ALA A 466 -28.10 -21.30 4.99
C ALA A 466 -27.25 -21.53 3.73
N PHE A 467 -26.71 -22.74 3.52
CA PHE A 467 -25.97 -23.05 2.29
C PHE A 467 -26.84 -22.99 1.04
N GLU A 468 -28.08 -23.45 1.11
CA GLU A 468 -29.05 -23.31 0.02
C GLU A 468 -29.38 -21.85 -0.29
N SER A 469 -29.55 -21.01 0.75
CA SER A 469 -29.77 -19.57 0.60
C SER A 469 -28.55 -18.88 -0.03
N LEU A 470 -27.35 -19.12 0.50
CA LEU A 470 -26.11 -18.60 -0.05
C LEU A 470 -25.90 -19.03 -1.50
N ASN A 471 -26.20 -20.27 -1.84
CA ASN A 471 -26.12 -20.75 -3.22
C ASN A 471 -27.08 -20.01 -4.17
N LYS A 472 -28.18 -19.42 -3.67
CA LYS A 472 -29.07 -18.58 -4.47
C LYS A 472 -28.61 -17.12 -4.51
N GLU A 473 -28.06 -16.59 -3.40
CA GLU A 473 -27.65 -15.19 -3.28
C GLU A 473 -26.29 -14.89 -3.94
N ILE A 474 -25.34 -15.82 -3.89
CA ILE A 474 -24.02 -15.63 -4.47
C ILE A 474 -24.08 -15.92 -5.98
N GLN A 475 -24.11 -14.85 -6.76
CA GLN A 475 -24.19 -14.88 -8.23
C GLN A 475 -23.02 -14.09 -8.83
N PRO A 476 -21.85 -14.71 -9.00
CA PRO A 476 -20.69 -13.98 -9.50
C PRO A 476 -20.83 -13.63 -10.99
N THR A 477 -20.46 -12.41 -11.37
CA THR A 477 -20.31 -12.01 -12.79
C THR A 477 -18.98 -12.54 -13.33
N TRP A 478 -18.73 -12.56 -14.64
CA TRP A 478 -17.43 -12.97 -15.18
C TRP A 478 -16.80 -11.88 -16.04
N GLU A 479 -15.74 -11.27 -15.51
CA GLU A 479 -14.93 -10.31 -16.23
C GLU A 479 -13.48 -10.78 -16.17
N LEU A 480 -12.84 -10.99 -17.31
CA LEU A 480 -11.44 -11.40 -17.33
C LEU A 480 -10.57 -10.24 -16.81
N PRO A 481 -9.53 -10.51 -16.01
CA PRO A 481 -8.89 -11.81 -15.76
C PRO A 481 -9.41 -12.58 -14.52
N ASP A 482 -10.59 -12.27 -14.00
CA ASP A 482 -11.09 -12.89 -12.77
C ASP A 482 -11.22 -14.42 -12.90
N ALA A 483 -11.07 -15.08 -11.74
CA ALA A 483 -11.36 -16.50 -11.62
C ALA A 483 -12.82 -16.80 -12.00
N THR A 484 -13.07 -18.04 -12.44
CA THR A 484 -14.40 -18.45 -12.94
C THR A 484 -15.51 -18.21 -11.92
N PRO A 485 -16.73 -17.83 -12.36
CA PRO A 485 -17.87 -17.63 -11.45
C PRO A 485 -18.15 -18.85 -10.57
N THR A 486 -18.06 -20.06 -11.13
CA THR A 486 -18.28 -21.30 -10.39
C THR A 486 -17.29 -21.45 -9.23
N TYR A 487 -16.00 -21.19 -9.46
CA TYR A 487 -15.00 -21.23 -8.39
C TYR A 487 -15.30 -20.19 -7.30
N ARG A 488 -15.54 -18.92 -7.67
CA ARG A 488 -15.79 -17.85 -6.70
C ARG A 488 -17.05 -18.08 -5.88
N LYS A 489 -18.10 -18.61 -6.50
CA LYS A 489 -19.33 -18.99 -5.80
C LYS A 489 -19.09 -20.04 -4.71
N TYR A 490 -18.47 -21.16 -5.07
CA TYR A 490 -18.19 -22.22 -4.11
C TYR A 490 -17.16 -21.78 -3.06
N LEU A 491 -16.21 -20.93 -3.44
CA LEU A 491 -15.26 -20.34 -2.50
C LEU A 491 -15.97 -19.50 -1.43
N ALA A 492 -16.88 -18.61 -1.82
CA ALA A 492 -17.65 -17.79 -0.87
C ALA A 492 -18.43 -18.66 0.14
N ILE A 493 -19.12 -19.69 -0.35
CA ILE A 493 -19.86 -20.65 0.48
C ILE A 493 -18.90 -21.42 1.41
N ALA A 494 -17.75 -21.86 0.89
CA ALA A 494 -16.74 -22.56 1.67
C ALA A 494 -16.12 -21.66 2.75
N LEU A 495 -15.93 -20.37 2.49
CA LEU A 495 -15.46 -19.39 3.48
C LEU A 495 -16.45 -19.22 4.63
N PHE A 496 -17.76 -19.21 4.34
CA PHE A 496 -18.77 -19.22 5.37
C PHE A 496 -18.72 -20.50 6.21
N TYR A 497 -18.61 -21.67 5.57
CA TYR A 497 -18.46 -22.93 6.33
C TYR A 497 -17.18 -22.96 7.17
N LYS A 498 -16.09 -22.41 6.64
CA LYS A 498 -14.82 -22.25 7.36
C LYS A 498 -14.96 -21.37 8.60
N PHE A 499 -15.72 -20.27 8.51
CA PHE A 499 -16.08 -19.46 9.68
C PHE A 499 -16.86 -20.27 10.73
N VAL A 500 -17.87 -21.02 10.31
CA VAL A 500 -18.66 -21.88 11.21
C VAL A 500 -17.75 -22.89 11.91
N LEU A 501 -16.88 -23.59 11.18
CA LEU A 501 -15.94 -24.56 11.76
C LEU A 501 -14.93 -23.92 12.72
N ASN A 502 -14.47 -22.70 12.43
CA ASN A 502 -13.53 -21.99 13.29
C ASN A 502 -14.15 -21.59 14.63
N LYS A 503 -15.43 -21.18 14.62
CA LYS A 503 -16.14 -20.70 15.81
C LYS A 503 -16.93 -21.79 16.54
N CYS A 504 -17.06 -22.98 15.95
CA CYS A 504 -17.74 -24.11 16.55
C CYS A 504 -16.99 -24.60 17.81
N PRO A 505 -17.65 -24.68 18.97
CA PRO A 505 -17.11 -25.33 20.16
C PRO A 505 -16.69 -26.78 19.85
N LYS A 506 -15.58 -27.24 20.46
CA LYS A 506 -15.03 -28.57 20.19
C LYS A 506 -16.02 -29.69 20.55
N GLU A 507 -16.89 -29.45 21.53
CA GLU A 507 -17.90 -30.37 22.04
C GLU A 507 -19.05 -30.58 21.04
N LEU A 508 -19.30 -29.61 20.15
CA LEU A 508 -20.33 -29.69 19.12
C LEU A 508 -19.80 -30.26 17.79
N LEU A 509 -18.48 -30.42 17.66
CA LEU A 509 -17.88 -31.04 16.48
C LEU A 509 -18.06 -32.56 16.53
N THR A 510 -18.74 -33.11 15.53
CA THR A 510 -18.94 -34.56 15.38
C THR A 510 -17.64 -35.33 15.11
N SER A 511 -16.61 -34.66 14.59
CA SER A 511 -15.30 -35.25 14.31
C SER A 511 -14.18 -34.22 14.45
N SER A 512 -13.09 -34.64 15.09
CA SER A 512 -11.85 -33.85 15.18
C SER A 512 -11.24 -33.54 13.81
N ARG A 513 -11.50 -34.35 12.78
CA ARG A 513 -11.01 -34.13 11.41
C ARG A 513 -11.49 -32.80 10.82
N LEU A 514 -12.70 -32.36 11.18
CA LEU A 514 -13.31 -31.13 10.68
C LEU A 514 -12.62 -29.87 11.21
N SER A 515 -11.95 -29.96 12.37
CA SER A 515 -11.29 -28.80 13.00
C SER A 515 -10.24 -28.14 12.09
N SER A 516 -9.51 -28.94 11.32
CA SER A 516 -8.50 -28.45 10.36
C SER A 516 -9.10 -27.51 9.31
N GLY A 517 -10.36 -27.73 8.92
CA GLY A 517 -11.08 -26.91 7.94
C GLY A 517 -11.35 -25.48 8.41
N GLY A 518 -11.37 -25.23 9.72
CA GLY A 518 -11.60 -23.90 10.30
C GLY A 518 -10.38 -22.98 10.33
N THR A 519 -9.16 -23.49 10.11
CA THR A 519 -7.92 -22.70 10.23
C THR A 519 -7.36 -22.27 8.88
N LEU A 520 -6.72 -21.10 8.81
CA LEU A 520 -5.95 -20.70 7.63
C LEU A 520 -4.58 -21.37 7.62
N LEU A 521 -4.07 -21.68 6.44
CA LEU A 521 -2.72 -22.22 6.28
C LEU A 521 -1.72 -21.17 6.78
N GLN A 522 -0.94 -21.52 7.80
CA GLN A 522 0.16 -20.71 8.28
C GLN A 522 1.48 -21.30 7.77
N ARG A 523 2.29 -20.47 7.11
CA ARG A 523 3.61 -20.88 6.64
C ARG A 523 4.66 -20.57 7.73
N PRO A 524 5.52 -21.53 8.10
CA PRO A 524 6.67 -21.24 8.96
C PRO A 524 7.71 -20.38 8.22
N LEU A 525 8.73 -19.92 8.94
CA LEU A 525 9.88 -19.26 8.32
C LEU A 525 10.53 -20.21 7.30
N SER A 526 10.90 -19.69 6.13
CA SER A 526 11.59 -20.51 5.13
C SER A 526 12.96 -20.99 5.62
N THR A 527 13.31 -22.23 5.28
CA THR A 527 14.64 -22.82 5.52
C THR A 527 15.18 -23.43 4.22
N ALA A 528 16.50 -23.50 4.07
CA ALA A 528 17.14 -24.06 2.89
C ALA A 528 18.54 -24.60 3.21
N ILE A 529 18.94 -25.69 2.55
CA ILE A 529 20.29 -26.27 2.61
C ILE A 529 20.84 -26.30 1.18
N GLN A 530 22.15 -26.06 1.01
CA GLN A 530 22.84 -26.17 -0.28
C GLN A 530 24.09 -27.02 -0.06
N GLU A 531 24.27 -28.07 -0.86
CA GLU A 531 25.42 -28.96 -0.80
C GLU A 531 26.08 -29.01 -2.19
N PHE A 532 27.39 -28.77 -2.22
CA PHE A 532 28.20 -28.84 -3.45
C PHE A 532 29.65 -29.16 -3.08
N GLY A 533 30.34 -29.87 -3.97
CA GLY A 533 31.77 -30.14 -3.82
C GLY A 533 32.62 -29.05 -4.46
N THR A 534 33.80 -28.78 -3.88
CA THR A 534 34.82 -27.91 -4.49
C THR A 534 36.14 -28.66 -4.63
N THR A 535 36.93 -28.34 -5.65
CA THR A 535 38.27 -28.92 -5.87
C THR A 535 39.32 -27.80 -5.88
N PRO A 536 39.96 -27.47 -4.74
CA PRO A 536 40.87 -26.33 -4.63
C PRO A 536 41.99 -26.28 -5.67
N ARG A 537 42.48 -27.44 -6.15
CA ARG A 537 43.51 -27.51 -7.20
C ARG A 537 43.07 -26.94 -8.55
N ASN A 538 41.75 -26.87 -8.79
CA ASN A 538 41.15 -26.37 -10.03
C ASN A 538 40.60 -24.95 -9.88
N TYR A 539 40.89 -24.24 -8.80
CA TYR A 539 40.42 -22.87 -8.65
C TYR A 539 41.03 -21.96 -9.74
N PRO A 540 40.23 -21.06 -10.36
CA PRO A 540 38.87 -20.65 -9.95
C PRO A 540 37.70 -21.47 -10.53
N LEU A 541 37.94 -22.54 -11.33
CA LEU A 541 36.88 -23.28 -12.03
C LEU A 541 35.82 -23.90 -11.09
N SER A 542 36.25 -24.44 -9.95
CA SER A 542 35.34 -25.05 -8.95
C SER A 542 35.18 -24.19 -7.70
N GLU A 543 35.67 -22.95 -7.71
CA GLU A 543 35.51 -22.03 -6.60
C GLU A 543 34.12 -21.39 -6.67
N PRO A 544 33.34 -21.34 -5.57
CA PRO A 544 32.03 -20.69 -5.56
C PRO A 544 32.19 -19.16 -5.51
N ILE A 545 32.70 -18.59 -6.59
CA ILE A 545 32.92 -17.16 -6.71
C ILE A 545 31.56 -16.44 -6.87
N PRO A 546 31.33 -15.33 -6.13
CA PRO A 546 30.20 -14.46 -6.39
C PRO A 546 30.26 -13.91 -7.82
N LYS A 547 29.09 -13.59 -8.38
CA LYS A 547 29.02 -12.95 -9.70
C LYS A 547 29.86 -11.67 -9.71
N VAL A 548 30.69 -11.48 -10.74
CA VAL A 548 31.62 -10.35 -10.88
C VAL A 548 30.89 -9.01 -10.79
N GLU A 549 29.75 -8.88 -11.45
CA GLU A 549 28.95 -7.65 -11.46
C GLU A 549 28.03 -7.50 -10.24
N ALA A 550 28.05 -8.42 -9.27
CA ALA A 550 27.09 -8.44 -8.17
C ALA A 550 27.07 -7.11 -7.41
N LEU A 551 28.23 -6.57 -7.04
CA LEU A 551 28.31 -5.29 -6.34
C LEU A 551 27.73 -4.15 -7.17
N ALA A 552 28.10 -4.05 -8.46
CA ALA A 552 27.55 -3.05 -9.37
C ALA A 552 26.03 -3.15 -9.52
N GLN A 553 25.47 -4.37 -9.54
CA GLN A 553 24.02 -4.58 -9.58
C GLN A 553 23.33 -4.14 -8.29
N THR A 554 23.93 -4.41 -7.14
CA THR A 554 23.35 -4.04 -5.83
C THR A 554 23.52 -2.55 -5.49
N SER A 555 24.49 -1.86 -6.09
CA SER A 555 24.69 -0.42 -5.94
C SER A 555 23.98 0.43 -7.01
N GLY A 556 23.33 -0.22 -7.98
CA GLY A 556 22.65 0.47 -9.09
C GLY A 556 23.57 0.99 -10.19
N GLN A 557 24.85 0.64 -10.17
CA GLN A 557 25.84 1.05 -11.16
C GLN A 557 25.88 0.18 -12.41
N ALA A 558 25.31 -1.02 -12.35
CA ALA A 558 25.11 -1.82 -13.54
C ALA A 558 24.15 -1.10 -14.49
N GLU A 559 24.64 -0.78 -15.69
CA GLU A 559 23.88 -0.12 -16.74
C GLU A 559 23.13 -1.16 -17.59
N TYR A 560 21.85 -0.88 -17.80
CA TYR A 560 20.99 -1.61 -18.74
C TYR A 560 20.61 -0.68 -19.89
N CYS A 561 20.02 -1.21 -20.95
CA CYS A 561 19.68 -0.43 -22.15
C CYS A 561 18.90 0.87 -21.86
N ALA A 562 17.97 0.84 -20.89
CA ALA A 562 17.16 2.02 -20.54
C ALA A 562 17.87 3.01 -19.60
N ASP A 563 19.07 2.68 -19.13
CA ASP A 563 19.91 3.55 -18.28
C ASP A 563 20.89 4.39 -19.09
N LEU A 564 21.06 4.07 -20.39
CA LEU A 564 21.89 4.86 -21.29
C LEU A 564 21.29 6.28 -21.43
N PRO A 565 22.14 7.32 -21.48
CA PRO A 565 21.68 8.69 -21.63
C PRO A 565 20.99 8.90 -22.97
N ASN A 566 20.01 9.80 -23.00
CA ASN A 566 19.39 10.19 -24.25
C ASN A 566 20.39 10.93 -25.15
N LEU A 567 20.40 10.59 -26.44
CA LEU A 567 21.25 11.27 -27.42
C LEU A 567 20.54 12.50 -28.01
N PRO A 568 21.28 13.53 -28.44
CA PRO A 568 20.69 14.64 -29.19
C PRO A 568 19.90 14.14 -30.40
N ASN A 569 18.69 14.65 -30.60
CA ASN A 569 17.76 14.26 -31.66
C ASN A 569 17.28 12.80 -31.62
N GLN A 570 17.46 12.10 -30.50
CA GLN A 570 16.86 10.78 -30.30
C GLN A 570 15.32 10.89 -30.34
N THR A 571 14.71 9.99 -31.10
CA THR A 571 13.26 9.83 -31.17
C THR A 571 12.79 8.64 -30.33
N PHE A 572 11.55 8.68 -29.86
CA PHE A 572 10.89 7.57 -29.16
C PHE A 572 9.80 6.97 -30.04
N GLY A 573 9.75 5.65 -30.11
CA GLY A 573 8.71 4.92 -30.83
C GLY A 573 7.65 4.36 -29.88
N ALA A 574 6.39 4.41 -30.29
CA ALA A 574 5.27 3.75 -29.61
C ALA A 574 4.51 2.88 -30.62
N PHE A 575 4.10 1.68 -30.21
CA PHE A 575 3.31 0.77 -31.04
C PHE A 575 1.82 1.03 -30.83
N VAL A 576 1.06 1.07 -31.93
CA VAL A 576 -0.41 1.00 -31.91
C VAL A 576 -0.80 -0.46 -32.13
N THR A 577 -1.43 -1.08 -31.14
CA THR A 577 -1.86 -2.48 -31.20
C THR A 577 -3.35 -2.59 -31.51
N ALA A 578 -3.75 -3.66 -32.19
CA ALA A 578 -5.16 -3.90 -32.49
C ALA A 578 -5.93 -4.25 -31.20
N THR A 579 -7.03 -3.54 -30.96
CA THR A 579 -8.01 -3.84 -29.90
C THR A 579 -9.17 -4.70 -30.42
N ALA A 580 -9.20 -4.96 -31.73
CA ALA A 580 -10.24 -5.74 -32.39
C ALA A 580 -10.15 -7.23 -32.02
N VAL A 581 -11.28 -7.93 -32.20
CA VAL A 581 -11.36 -9.38 -32.01
C VAL A 581 -10.35 -10.08 -32.93
N ALA A 582 -9.73 -11.17 -32.46
CA ALA A 582 -8.84 -11.98 -33.26
C ALA A 582 -9.45 -12.34 -34.63
N ASN A 583 -8.64 -12.30 -35.69
CA ASN A 583 -9.04 -12.51 -37.09
C ASN A 583 -9.91 -11.41 -37.72
N SER A 584 -9.96 -10.21 -37.13
CA SER A 584 -10.56 -9.04 -37.78
C SER A 584 -9.71 -8.57 -38.99
N GLN A 585 -10.36 -8.06 -40.04
CA GLN A 585 -9.69 -7.44 -41.17
C GLN A 585 -9.52 -5.92 -40.94
N LEU A 586 -8.33 -5.40 -41.21
CA LEU A 586 -8.05 -3.97 -41.11
C LEU A 586 -8.62 -3.24 -42.32
N GLY A 587 -9.64 -2.41 -42.11
CA GLY A 587 -10.27 -1.63 -43.18
C GLY A 587 -9.49 -0.37 -43.57
N GLN A 588 -9.20 0.48 -42.59
CA GLN A 588 -8.51 1.76 -42.79
C GLN A 588 -7.65 2.09 -41.56
N ILE A 589 -6.54 2.79 -41.79
CA ILE A 589 -5.76 3.48 -40.74
C ILE A 589 -5.92 4.98 -41.00
N ASP A 590 -6.44 5.73 -40.03
CA ASP A 590 -6.45 7.19 -40.06
C ASP A 590 -5.48 7.75 -39.01
N PRO A 591 -4.28 8.21 -39.42
CA PRO A 591 -3.30 8.78 -38.51
C PRO A 591 -3.49 10.30 -38.31
N SER A 592 -4.54 10.91 -38.85
CA SER A 592 -4.65 12.39 -38.93
C SER A 592 -4.53 13.06 -37.58
N GLU A 593 -5.21 12.58 -36.54
CA GLU A 593 -5.12 13.13 -35.18
C GLU A 593 -3.70 13.01 -34.59
N ALA A 594 -3.00 11.91 -34.86
CA ALA A 594 -1.63 11.71 -34.40
C ALA A 594 -0.60 12.57 -35.16
N LEU A 595 -0.90 12.94 -36.42
CA LEU A 595 -0.05 13.78 -37.26
C LEU A 595 -0.32 15.28 -37.08
N VAL A 596 -1.48 15.67 -36.53
CA VAL A 596 -1.70 17.05 -36.05
C VAL A 596 -0.68 17.30 -34.95
N SER A 597 0.20 18.28 -35.17
CA SER A 597 1.35 18.59 -34.33
C SER A 597 0.98 18.65 -32.85
N LEU A 598 1.18 17.55 -32.13
CA LEU A 598 1.30 17.58 -30.70
C LEU A 598 2.55 18.44 -30.41
N PRO A 599 2.45 19.52 -29.62
CA PRO A 599 3.66 20.22 -29.20
C PRO A 599 4.59 19.19 -28.57
N CYS A 600 5.87 19.20 -28.96
CA CYS A 600 6.91 18.38 -28.31
C CYS A 600 6.76 18.58 -26.79
N ARG A 601 6.32 17.53 -26.09
CA ARG A 601 6.15 17.52 -24.64
C ARG A 601 7.50 17.44 -23.93
#